data_AF-A0A1H9NQ15-F1
#
_entry.id   AF-A0A1H9NQ15-F1
#
_cell.length_a   1.000
_cell.length_b   1.000
_cell.length_c   1.000
_cell.angle_alpha   90.00
_cell.angle_beta   90.00
_cell.angle_gamma   90.00
#
_symmetry.space_group_name_H-M   'P 1'
#
loop_
_entity.id
_entity.type
_entity.pdbx_description
1 polymer ?
#
loop_
_entity_poly.entity_id
_entity_poly.type
_entity_poly.pdbx_seq_one_letter_code
_entity_poly.pdbx_strand_id
1 'polypeptide(L)'
;MKKKTIIALLSLCALITQVAAEQKSDYSPLIKQGYSNYREAYNPNAKVVYESGDALLTTSHADLSLERVKFFVPPGTKRFTVSFLTYLSSQESKATGRFRDVPTKTASDVQSATMIRNTSNTLERLVAGEELPFYSPGGSGNLGISEPYQFDTFQVNSGGYIYLHILSVPGGMVKTLQTRMVVDEVCYRSWYANAKWDAQGNPDENATHTCAGSTGGGSSGGGNQVTTAEISGKSETVDANGNLVMNFTLKRPASETKSTNRTSFWIAAYVPAGFLPEEAWFFLTQSGWSQLLSTNPYAVAYRKSETPVAEKVFTVSTGLPVAEMRNFNAKLHFGYMGSDGGFKDMGMIWSSN
;
A
#
# COMPACT_ATOMS: atom_id res chain seq x y z
N MET A 1 5.72 68.67 14.55
CA MET A 1 5.92 67.28 15.01
C MET A 1 4.58 66.59 15.20
N LYS A 2 4.10 65.80 14.23
CA LYS A 2 2.97 64.88 14.42
C LYS A 2 3.22 63.58 13.64
N LYS A 3 3.02 62.48 14.35
CA LYS A 3 3.46 61.10 14.08
C LYS A 3 2.78 60.50 12.85
N LYS A 4 3.55 59.81 12.00
CA LYS A 4 3.06 58.87 10.99
C LYS A 4 2.75 57.53 11.68
N THR A 5 1.50 57.07 11.57
CA THR A 5 1.08 55.73 11.97
C THR A 5 1.12 54.84 10.72
N ILE A 6 2.00 53.85 10.70
CA ILE A 6 2.05 52.79 9.67
C ILE A 6 1.22 51.64 10.22
N ILE A 7 0.12 51.30 9.54
CA ILE A 7 -0.67 50.08 9.81
C ILE A 7 -0.06 48.98 8.94
N ALA A 8 0.60 48.02 9.58
CA ALA A 8 1.05 46.79 8.94
C ALA A 8 -0.08 45.76 9.00
N LEU A 9 -0.64 45.41 7.84
CA LEU A 9 -1.56 44.28 7.69
C LEU A 9 -0.73 42.99 7.61
N LEU A 10 -0.66 42.21 8.69
CA LEU A 10 -0.18 40.84 8.66
C LEU A 10 -1.30 39.95 8.10
N SER A 11 -1.14 39.48 6.87
CA SER A 11 -1.97 38.41 6.31
C SER A 11 -1.45 37.07 6.85
N LEU A 12 -2.19 36.49 7.78
CA LEU A 12 -1.92 35.16 8.35
C LEU A 12 -2.39 34.10 7.34
N CYS A 13 -1.49 33.61 6.49
CA CYS A 13 -1.75 32.44 5.66
C CYS A 13 -1.76 31.20 6.57
N ALA A 14 -2.96 30.73 6.95
CA ALA A 14 -3.12 29.46 7.63
C ALA A 14 -2.80 28.33 6.64
N LEU A 15 -1.63 27.72 6.82
CA LEU A 15 -1.26 26.48 6.14
C LEU A 15 -2.10 25.36 6.77
N ILE A 16 -3.20 24.99 6.13
CA ILE A 16 -3.96 23.79 6.50
C ILE A 16 -3.16 22.59 5.99
N THR A 17 -2.39 21.97 6.86
CA THR A 17 -1.83 20.64 6.61
C THR A 17 -3.00 19.65 6.62
N GLN A 18 -3.51 19.31 5.44
CA GLN A 18 -4.35 18.12 5.26
C GLN A 18 -3.49 16.91 5.58
N VAL A 19 -3.68 16.33 6.76
CA VAL A 19 -3.17 14.99 7.06
C VAL A 19 -3.95 14.04 6.15
N ALA A 20 -3.26 13.33 5.28
CA ALA A 20 -3.90 12.35 4.40
C ALA A 20 -4.70 11.35 5.25
N ALA A 21 -5.93 11.04 4.84
CA ALA A 21 -6.73 10.02 5.51
C ALA A 21 -6.00 8.68 5.43
N GLU A 22 -5.85 8.00 6.57
CA GLU A 22 -5.19 6.70 6.66
C GLU A 22 -5.89 5.67 5.76
N GLN A 23 -5.09 4.87 5.04
CA GLN A 23 -5.58 3.90 4.07
C GLN A 23 -5.29 2.48 4.53
N LYS A 24 -6.11 1.51 4.08
CA LYS A 24 -5.92 0.09 4.42
C LYS A 24 -4.59 -0.50 3.91
N SER A 25 -3.98 0.15 2.90
CA SER A 25 -2.65 -0.16 2.37
C SER A 25 -1.53 0.14 3.37
N ASP A 26 -1.76 1.01 4.35
CA ASP A 26 -0.77 1.42 5.34
C ASP A 26 -0.58 0.36 6.43
N TYR A 27 -1.36 -0.73 6.38
CA TYR A 27 -1.38 -1.80 7.38
C TYR A 27 -0.67 -3.06 6.87
N SER A 28 0.34 -3.48 7.61
CA SER A 28 1.09 -4.70 7.30
C SER A 28 0.32 -5.95 7.75
N PRO A 29 0.09 -6.95 6.87
CA PRO A 29 -0.51 -8.21 7.28
C PRO A 29 0.47 -9.01 8.15
N LEU A 30 0.03 -9.44 9.33
CA LEU A 30 0.79 -10.32 10.20
C LEU A 30 0.56 -11.77 9.80
N ILE A 31 1.64 -12.39 9.33
CA ILE A 31 1.69 -13.76 8.82
C ILE A 31 2.76 -14.50 9.61
N LYS A 32 2.53 -15.77 9.95
CA LYS A 32 3.47 -16.59 10.72
C LYS A 32 4.93 -16.36 10.29
N GLN A 33 5.80 -16.09 11.26
CA GLN A 33 7.21 -15.80 11.01
C GLN A 33 7.87 -16.87 10.13
N GLY A 34 8.67 -16.43 9.15
CA GLY A 34 9.36 -17.31 8.20
C GLY A 34 8.53 -17.71 6.98
N TYR A 35 7.31 -17.21 6.84
CA TYR A 35 6.44 -17.45 5.68
C TYR A 35 6.21 -16.18 4.88
N SER A 36 6.04 -16.35 3.58
CA SER A 36 5.82 -15.24 2.65
C SER A 36 4.36 -14.77 2.61
N ASN A 37 3.40 -15.65 2.90
CA ASN A 37 1.97 -15.37 2.71
C ASN A 37 1.02 -16.25 3.57
N TYR A 38 -0.23 -15.79 3.74
CA TYR A 38 -1.25 -16.50 4.53
C TYR A 38 -1.59 -17.86 3.95
N ARG A 39 -1.79 -17.95 2.62
CA ARG A 39 -2.17 -19.18 1.93
C ARG A 39 -1.18 -20.31 2.25
N GLU A 40 0.11 -20.05 2.15
CA GLU A 40 1.13 -21.02 2.48
C GLU A 40 1.17 -21.34 3.98
N ALA A 41 1.20 -20.30 4.83
CA ALA A 41 1.37 -20.43 6.28
C ALA A 41 0.24 -21.22 6.95
N TYR A 42 -0.99 -21.07 6.45
CA TYR A 42 -2.21 -21.62 7.05
C TYR A 42 -2.92 -22.62 6.14
N ASN A 43 -2.16 -23.34 5.32
CA ASN A 43 -2.69 -24.41 4.49
C ASN A 43 -3.29 -25.53 5.36
N PRO A 44 -4.61 -25.81 5.23
CA PRO A 44 -5.32 -26.77 6.07
C PRO A 44 -4.85 -28.22 5.92
N ASN A 45 -4.12 -28.55 4.85
CA ASN A 45 -3.67 -29.92 4.56
C ASN A 45 -2.24 -30.20 5.02
N ALA A 46 -1.51 -29.18 5.50
CA ALA A 46 -0.09 -29.32 5.78
C ALA A 46 0.36 -28.69 7.10
N LYS A 47 -0.25 -27.59 7.54
CA LYS A 47 0.35 -26.70 8.55
C LYS A 47 -0.59 -26.28 9.69
N VAL A 48 -1.88 -26.58 9.59
CA VAL A 48 -2.89 -26.29 10.61
C VAL A 48 -3.03 -27.48 11.55
N VAL A 49 -3.08 -27.19 12.86
CA VAL A 49 -3.36 -28.19 13.90
C VAL A 49 -4.88 -28.27 14.08
N TYR A 50 -5.40 -29.48 14.20
CA TYR A 50 -6.83 -29.71 14.43
C TYR A 50 -7.05 -30.38 15.78
N GLU A 51 -7.98 -29.84 16.56
CA GLU A 51 -8.32 -30.35 17.88
C GLU A 51 -9.85 -30.37 18.01
N SER A 52 -10.42 -31.57 18.16
CA SER A 52 -11.86 -31.75 18.42
C SER A 52 -12.79 -31.06 17.40
N GLY A 53 -12.44 -31.05 16.11
CA GLY A 53 -13.23 -30.43 15.04
C GLY A 53 -12.99 -28.92 14.86
N ASP A 54 -12.02 -28.35 15.57
CA ASP A 54 -11.57 -26.97 15.38
C ASP A 54 -10.17 -26.93 14.74
N ALA A 55 -9.97 -26.01 13.80
CA ALA A 55 -8.67 -25.56 13.30
C ALA A 55 -8.05 -24.52 14.26
N LEU A 56 -6.81 -24.77 14.67
CA LEU A 56 -6.01 -23.87 15.49
C LEU A 56 -4.99 -23.12 14.65
N LEU A 57 -5.13 -21.80 14.56
CA LEU A 57 -4.23 -20.91 13.84
C LEU A 57 -3.44 -20.06 14.85
N THR A 58 -2.11 -20.07 14.76
CA THR A 58 -1.24 -19.29 15.66
C THR A 58 -0.19 -18.48 14.89
N THR A 59 0.10 -17.27 15.35
CA THR A 59 1.30 -16.49 14.97
C THR A 59 2.07 -16.08 16.22
N SER A 60 3.39 -15.91 16.06
CA SER A 60 4.23 -15.20 17.00
C SER A 60 5.22 -14.37 16.21
N HIS A 61 5.43 -13.13 16.65
CA HIS A 61 6.40 -12.20 16.06
C HIS A 61 7.16 -11.51 17.19
N ALA A 62 8.46 -11.25 16.99
CA ALA A 62 9.31 -10.58 17.97
C ALA A 62 9.87 -9.27 17.42
N ASP A 63 10.22 -8.36 18.34
CA ASP A 63 10.95 -7.11 18.09
C ASP A 63 10.36 -6.27 16.95
N LEU A 64 9.06 -6.05 17.03
CA LEU A 64 8.27 -5.38 16.01
C LEU A 64 8.25 -3.87 16.23
N SER A 65 8.89 -3.11 15.33
CA SER A 65 8.70 -1.67 15.18
C SER A 65 7.45 -1.40 14.35
N LEU A 66 6.26 -1.53 14.95
CA LEU A 66 5.00 -1.43 14.21
C LEU A 66 4.05 -0.42 14.84
N GLU A 67 3.56 0.49 14.00
CA GLU A 67 2.47 1.42 14.32
C GLU A 67 1.13 0.95 13.71
N ARG A 68 1.14 0.16 12.61
CA ARG A 68 -0.08 -0.26 11.90
C ARG A 68 0.00 -1.70 11.39
N VAL A 69 -0.87 -2.58 11.88
CA VAL A 69 -0.88 -4.01 11.56
C VAL A 69 -2.28 -4.55 11.32
N LYS A 70 -2.41 -5.59 10.50
CA LYS A 70 -3.68 -6.29 10.29
C LYS A 70 -3.51 -7.79 10.36
N PHE A 71 -4.54 -8.50 10.81
CA PHE A 71 -4.60 -9.96 10.77
C PHE A 71 -5.97 -10.39 10.28
N PHE A 72 -5.98 -11.44 9.47
CA PHE A 72 -7.20 -11.96 8.89
C PHE A 72 -7.89 -12.91 9.89
N VAL A 73 -9.18 -12.68 10.11
CA VAL A 73 -10.08 -13.55 10.86
C VAL A 73 -10.91 -14.35 9.86
N PRO A 74 -10.71 -15.67 9.76
CA PRO A 74 -11.50 -16.51 8.86
C PRO A 74 -12.98 -16.57 9.23
N PRO A 75 -13.87 -16.83 8.26
CA PRO A 75 -15.22 -17.29 8.59
C PRO A 75 -15.13 -18.57 9.42
N GLY A 76 -16.05 -18.75 10.36
CA GLY A 76 -16.05 -19.86 11.30
C GLY A 76 -15.17 -19.64 12.54
N THR A 77 -14.50 -18.49 12.68
CA THR A 77 -13.73 -18.20 13.89
C THR A 77 -14.67 -18.12 15.09
N LYS A 78 -14.38 -18.93 16.11
CA LYS A 78 -15.13 -19.00 17.38
C LYS A 78 -14.41 -18.26 18.50
N ARG A 79 -13.08 -18.36 18.53
CA ARG A 79 -12.23 -17.77 19.59
C ARG A 79 -11.06 -17.01 18.98
N PHE A 80 -10.72 -15.90 19.60
CA PHE A 80 -9.66 -15.01 19.17
C PHE A 80 -8.89 -14.49 20.38
N THR A 81 -7.58 -14.65 20.36
CA THR A 81 -6.67 -14.18 21.41
C THR A 81 -5.55 -13.40 20.76
N VAL A 82 -5.34 -12.17 21.22
CA VAL A 82 -4.20 -11.35 20.81
C VAL A 82 -3.60 -10.69 22.03
N SER A 83 -2.29 -10.85 22.16
CA SER A 83 -1.52 -10.26 23.23
C SER A 83 -0.25 -9.64 22.67
N PHE A 84 0.05 -8.43 23.16
CA PHE A 84 1.30 -7.74 22.94
C PHE A 84 2.11 -7.77 24.23
N LEU A 85 3.29 -8.35 24.19
CA LEU A 85 4.32 -8.14 25.22
C LEU A 85 5.09 -6.88 24.88
N THR A 86 5.20 -5.99 25.86
CA THR A 86 5.92 -4.71 25.74
C THR A 86 7.07 -4.67 26.73
N TYR A 87 7.96 -3.68 26.60
CA TYR A 87 8.95 -3.43 27.64
C TYR A 87 8.26 -2.96 28.93
N LEU A 88 8.83 -3.34 30.07
CA LEU A 88 8.45 -2.79 31.37
C LEU A 88 8.99 -1.35 31.45
N SER A 89 8.08 -0.37 31.46
CA SER A 89 8.39 1.07 31.47
C SER A 89 7.25 1.85 32.10
N SER A 90 7.51 3.07 32.56
CA SER A 90 6.46 4.01 33.02
C SER A 90 5.53 4.49 31.90
N GLN A 91 5.91 4.30 30.64
CA GLN A 91 5.08 4.63 29.49
C GLN A 91 3.87 3.69 29.36
N GLU A 92 2.71 4.25 29.06
CA GLU A 92 1.47 3.52 28.77
C GLU A 92 1.50 2.86 27.39
N SER A 93 0.81 1.72 27.28
CA SER A 93 0.59 1.05 25.99
C SER A 93 -0.83 1.30 25.50
N LYS A 94 -0.98 1.70 24.24
CA LYS A 94 -2.23 2.12 23.62
C LYS A 94 -2.35 1.56 22.21
N ALA A 95 -3.51 1.00 21.90
CA ALA A 95 -3.88 0.65 20.54
C ALA A 95 -5.38 0.89 20.32
N THR A 96 -5.79 0.94 19.06
CA THR A 96 -7.20 0.88 18.67
C THR A 96 -7.38 -0.18 17.58
N GLY A 97 -8.52 -0.84 17.56
CA GLY A 97 -8.83 -1.89 16.60
C GLY A 97 -10.20 -1.80 16.00
N ARG A 98 -10.32 -2.17 14.72
CA ARG A 98 -11.59 -2.21 14.00
C ARG A 98 -11.60 -3.34 12.97
N PHE A 99 -12.76 -3.97 12.78
CA PHE A 99 -12.95 -5.00 11.77
C PHE A 99 -13.31 -4.39 10.42
N ARG A 100 -12.69 -4.86 9.34
CA ARG A 100 -12.86 -4.48 7.93
C ARG A 100 -12.54 -3.04 7.57
N ASP A 101 -12.40 -2.15 8.54
CA ASP A 101 -12.12 -0.72 8.35
C ASP A 101 -10.89 -0.27 9.13
N VAL A 102 -10.29 0.83 8.66
CA VAL A 102 -9.18 1.49 9.35
C VAL A 102 -9.70 2.15 10.64
N PRO A 103 -9.01 1.98 11.78
CA PRO A 103 -9.32 2.69 13.01
C PRO A 103 -9.15 4.21 12.84
N THR A 104 -9.98 4.97 13.54
CA THR A 104 -10.01 6.44 13.48
C THR A 104 -9.58 7.11 14.79
N LYS A 105 -9.56 6.36 15.89
CA LYS A 105 -9.15 6.82 17.21
C LYS A 105 -7.64 7.10 17.25
N THR A 106 -7.31 8.16 17.96
CA THR A 106 -5.95 8.63 18.20
C THR A 106 -5.49 8.27 19.62
N ALA A 107 -4.23 8.56 19.95
CA ALA A 107 -3.68 8.33 21.29
C ALA A 107 -4.45 9.08 22.41
N SER A 108 -5.07 10.23 22.10
CA SER A 108 -5.89 10.97 23.07
C SER A 108 -7.24 10.31 23.35
N ASP A 109 -7.75 9.52 22.41
CA ASP A 109 -9.02 8.79 22.55
C ASP A 109 -8.88 7.49 23.35
N VAL A 110 -7.65 7.03 23.55
CA VAL A 110 -7.32 5.79 24.26
C VAL A 110 -6.72 6.12 25.64
N GLN A 111 -7.57 6.03 26.65
CA GLN A 111 -7.26 6.36 28.04
C GLN A 111 -7.69 5.23 28.97
N SER A 112 -7.25 5.29 30.23
CA SER A 112 -7.67 4.35 31.27
C SER A 112 -9.20 4.30 31.45
N ALA A 113 -9.88 5.44 31.29
CA ALA A 113 -11.33 5.55 31.38
C ALA A 113 -12.07 4.85 30.21
N THR A 114 -11.43 4.75 29.05
CA THR A 114 -12.01 4.12 27.85
C THR A 114 -11.61 2.65 27.71
N MET A 115 -10.79 2.12 28.63
CA MET A 115 -10.31 0.75 28.61
C MET A 115 -11.46 -0.27 28.57
N ILE A 116 -11.31 -1.27 27.71
CA ILE A 116 -12.18 -2.45 27.69
C ILE A 116 -11.88 -3.32 28.91
N ARG A 117 -12.84 -3.39 29.83
CA ARG A 117 -12.71 -4.18 31.06
C ARG A 117 -12.97 -5.67 30.84
N ASN A 118 -13.86 -6.00 29.92
CA ASN A 118 -14.14 -7.37 29.52
C ASN A 118 -13.65 -7.58 28.09
N THR A 119 -12.55 -8.29 27.94
CA THR A 119 -11.94 -8.61 26.65
C THR A 119 -12.46 -9.93 26.06
N SER A 120 -13.37 -10.62 26.75
CA SER A 120 -13.88 -11.92 26.32
C SER A 120 -14.76 -11.84 25.07
N ASN A 121 -15.48 -10.73 24.89
CA ASN A 121 -16.34 -10.48 23.73
C ASN A 121 -15.71 -9.55 22.69
N THR A 122 -14.38 -9.33 22.75
CA THR A 122 -13.66 -8.45 21.83
C THR A 122 -13.94 -8.81 20.37
N LEU A 123 -13.92 -10.11 20.03
CA LEU A 123 -14.16 -10.56 18.65
C LEU A 123 -15.57 -10.21 18.16
N GLU A 124 -16.60 -10.51 18.96
CA GLU A 124 -17.99 -10.23 18.63
C GLU A 124 -18.22 -8.73 18.40
N ARG A 125 -17.70 -7.89 19.30
CA ARG A 125 -17.82 -6.43 19.22
C ARG A 125 -17.11 -5.86 17.99
N LEU A 126 -15.89 -6.33 17.69
CA LEU A 126 -15.17 -5.93 16.48
C LEU A 126 -15.97 -6.30 15.23
N VAL A 127 -16.48 -7.53 15.17
CA VAL A 127 -17.25 -8.02 14.00
C VAL A 127 -18.59 -7.29 13.85
N ALA A 128 -19.19 -6.83 14.96
CA ALA A 128 -20.36 -5.95 14.95
C ALA A 128 -20.04 -4.53 14.40
N GLY A 129 -18.77 -4.23 14.12
CA GLY A 129 -18.32 -2.96 13.54
C GLY A 129 -17.84 -1.94 14.57
N GLU A 130 -17.74 -2.31 15.86
CA GLU A 130 -17.21 -1.41 16.87
C GLU A 130 -15.72 -1.13 16.64
N GLU A 131 -15.31 0.11 16.93
CA GLU A 131 -13.90 0.46 17.08
C GLU A 131 -13.52 0.45 18.57
N LEU A 132 -12.59 -0.44 18.90
CA LEU A 132 -12.27 -0.83 20.27
C LEU A 132 -10.92 -0.22 20.73
N PRO A 133 -10.91 0.57 21.82
CA PRO A 133 -9.68 1.07 22.43
C PRO A 133 -9.05 0.03 23.36
N PHE A 134 -7.74 -0.19 23.23
CA PHE A 134 -6.95 -1.07 24.07
C PHE A 134 -5.92 -0.24 24.83
N TYR A 135 -5.94 -0.36 26.15
CA TYR A 135 -5.12 0.43 27.05
C TYR A 135 -4.47 -0.48 28.09
N SER A 136 -3.20 -0.23 28.39
CA SER A 136 -2.52 -0.82 29.52
C SER A 136 -1.70 0.25 30.25
N PRO A 137 -1.79 0.33 31.59
CA PRO A 137 -1.03 1.31 32.34
C PRO A 137 0.48 1.06 32.25
N GLY A 138 1.26 2.10 32.53
CA GLY A 138 2.71 1.98 32.70
C GLY A 138 3.07 0.88 33.71
N GLY A 139 4.08 0.09 33.40
CA GLY A 139 4.58 -1.00 34.23
C GLY A 139 3.91 -2.36 34.01
N SER A 140 2.88 -2.47 33.18
CA SER A 140 2.20 -3.75 32.91
C SER A 140 3.05 -4.78 32.16
N GLY A 141 3.98 -4.32 31.31
CA GLY A 141 4.77 -5.19 30.43
C GLY A 141 3.95 -5.93 29.35
N ASN A 142 2.66 -5.62 29.22
CA ASN A 142 1.78 -6.17 28.20
C ASN A 142 0.69 -5.16 27.79
N LEU A 143 0.09 -5.41 26.64
CA LEU A 143 -1.18 -4.82 26.19
C LEU A 143 -2.10 -5.97 25.75
N GLY A 144 -3.10 -6.27 26.58
CA GLY A 144 -4.12 -7.26 26.29
C GLY A 144 -5.18 -6.73 25.32
N ILE A 145 -5.48 -7.48 24.27
CA ILE A 145 -6.51 -7.14 23.28
C ILE A 145 -7.74 -8.02 23.48
N SER A 146 -7.50 -9.33 23.52
CA SER A 146 -8.54 -10.33 23.57
C SER A 146 -8.04 -11.52 24.35
N GLU A 147 -8.87 -11.99 25.29
CA GLU A 147 -8.67 -13.26 25.97
C GLU A 147 -9.70 -14.25 25.44
N PRO A 148 -9.33 -15.53 25.24
CA PRO A 148 -10.28 -16.51 24.73
C PRO A 148 -11.35 -16.77 25.78
N TYR A 149 -12.63 -16.58 25.42
CA TYR A 149 -13.71 -17.01 26.28
C TYR A 149 -13.90 -18.52 26.16
N GLN A 150 -14.05 -19.23 27.28
CA GLN A 150 -14.13 -20.70 27.30
C GLN A 150 -15.48 -21.24 26.80
N PHE A 151 -16.51 -20.41 26.71
CA PHE A 151 -17.89 -20.81 26.44
C PHE A 151 -18.52 -20.07 25.24
N ASP A 152 -17.71 -19.65 24.27
CA ASP A 152 -18.18 -18.85 23.13
C ASP A 152 -19.26 -19.57 22.31
N THR A 153 -20.42 -18.94 22.21
CA THR A 153 -21.51 -19.29 21.28
C THR A 153 -21.43 -18.47 19.99
N PHE A 154 -20.57 -17.45 19.97
CA PHE A 154 -20.36 -16.58 18.83
C PHE A 154 -19.50 -17.27 17.76
N GLN A 155 -19.91 -17.12 16.50
CA GLN A 155 -19.15 -17.59 15.35
C GLN A 155 -19.16 -16.52 14.26
N VAL A 156 -17.98 -16.23 13.71
CA VAL A 156 -17.84 -15.28 12.62
C VAL A 156 -18.46 -15.84 11.35
N ASN A 157 -19.57 -15.27 10.91
CA ASN A 157 -20.25 -15.70 9.69
C ASN A 157 -19.52 -15.26 8.42
N SER A 158 -18.85 -14.10 8.48
CA SER A 158 -18.11 -13.56 7.35
C SER A 158 -16.74 -13.04 7.77
N GLY A 159 -15.69 -13.65 7.22
CA GLY A 159 -14.30 -13.34 7.56
C GLY A 159 -13.85 -11.96 7.06
N GLY A 160 -12.74 -11.48 7.58
CA GLY A 160 -12.20 -10.16 7.25
C GLY A 160 -10.97 -9.82 8.08
N TYR A 161 -10.35 -8.69 7.78
CA TYR A 161 -9.21 -8.20 8.56
C TYR A 161 -9.67 -7.43 9.78
N ILE A 162 -8.98 -7.64 10.91
CA ILE A 162 -8.95 -6.66 11.99
C ILE A 162 -7.70 -5.80 11.75
N TYR A 163 -7.89 -4.49 11.72
CA TYR A 163 -6.84 -3.49 11.65
C TYR A 163 -6.56 -3.00 13.06
N LEU A 164 -5.30 -3.06 13.47
CA LEU A 164 -4.81 -2.53 14.74
C LEU A 164 -3.83 -1.39 14.47
N HIS A 165 -4.15 -0.23 15.03
CA HIS A 165 -3.25 0.91 15.09
C HIS A 165 -2.63 0.93 16.49
N ILE A 166 -1.31 0.72 16.58
CA ILE A 166 -0.51 0.82 17.80
C ILE A 166 -0.12 2.29 17.95
N LEU A 167 -0.73 2.95 18.94
CA LEU A 167 -0.65 4.40 19.12
C LEU A 167 0.49 4.82 20.04
N SER A 168 0.83 3.97 21.00
CA SER A 168 1.96 4.17 21.92
C SER A 168 2.33 2.82 22.52
N VAL A 169 3.61 2.51 22.55
CA VAL A 169 4.17 1.40 23.34
C VAL A 169 5.55 1.81 23.89
N PRO A 170 5.93 1.30 25.07
CA PRO A 170 7.27 1.44 25.61
C PRO A 170 8.39 1.21 24.57
N GLY A 171 9.25 2.21 24.38
CA GLY A 171 10.40 2.12 23.46
C GLY A 171 10.03 2.11 21.98
N GLY A 172 8.77 2.41 21.61
CA GLY A 172 8.31 2.42 20.23
C GLY A 172 8.30 1.03 19.57
N MET A 173 8.41 -0.04 20.36
CA MET A 173 8.49 -1.41 19.87
C MET A 173 7.65 -2.37 20.70
N VAL A 174 7.04 -3.33 20.00
CA VAL A 174 6.40 -4.49 20.60
C VAL A 174 7.45 -5.60 20.68
N LYS A 175 7.72 -6.09 21.91
CA LYS A 175 8.68 -7.17 22.13
C LYS A 175 8.18 -8.48 21.53
N THR A 176 6.91 -8.81 21.75
CA THR A 176 6.30 -10.01 21.16
C THR A 176 4.83 -9.78 20.89
N LEU A 177 4.37 -10.18 19.71
CA LEU A 177 2.96 -10.23 19.35
C LEU A 177 2.57 -11.68 19.12
N GLN A 178 1.56 -12.14 19.84
CA GLN A 178 1.00 -13.48 19.67
C GLN A 178 -0.46 -13.39 19.25
N THR A 179 -0.83 -14.16 18.25
CA THR A 179 -2.23 -14.38 17.89
C THR A 179 -2.55 -15.87 17.98
N ARG A 180 -3.76 -16.16 18.47
CA ARG A 180 -4.34 -17.49 18.46
C ARG A 180 -5.80 -17.38 18.03
N MET A 181 -6.19 -18.12 17.01
CA MET A 181 -7.56 -18.23 16.54
C MET A 181 -7.99 -19.69 16.57
N VAL A 182 -9.20 -19.93 17.04
CA VAL A 182 -9.86 -21.22 16.93
C VAL A 182 -11.02 -21.08 15.97
N VAL A 183 -11.01 -21.88 14.92
CA VAL A 183 -11.91 -21.79 13.77
C VAL A 183 -12.59 -23.13 13.57
N ASP A 184 -13.88 -23.13 13.25
CA ASP A 184 -14.57 -24.35 12.82
C ASP A 184 -13.83 -25.04 11.66
N GLU A 185 -13.46 -26.32 11.79
CA GLU A 185 -12.66 -27.01 10.78
C GLU A 185 -13.38 -27.10 9.43
N VAL A 186 -14.67 -27.45 9.45
CA VAL A 186 -15.45 -27.67 8.23
C VAL A 186 -15.60 -26.36 7.46
N CYS A 187 -15.98 -25.29 8.16
CA CYS A 187 -16.04 -23.95 7.60
C CYS A 187 -14.67 -23.51 7.06
N TYR A 188 -13.59 -23.69 7.83
CA TYR A 188 -12.26 -23.24 7.45
C TYR A 188 -11.76 -23.93 6.18
N ARG A 189 -11.87 -25.26 6.10
CA ARG A 189 -11.47 -26.04 4.92
C ARG A 189 -12.27 -25.65 3.69
N SER A 190 -13.58 -25.50 3.83
CA SER A 190 -14.48 -25.15 2.72
C SER A 190 -14.20 -23.74 2.19
N TRP A 191 -14.03 -22.77 3.10
CA TRP A 191 -13.60 -21.43 2.76
C TRP A 191 -12.25 -21.43 2.04
N TYR A 192 -11.22 -22.04 2.64
CA TYR A 192 -9.85 -22.01 2.13
C TYR A 192 -9.75 -22.57 0.71
N ALA A 193 -10.47 -23.67 0.42
CA ALA A 193 -10.49 -24.28 -0.91
C ALA A 193 -11.05 -23.35 -2.00
N ASN A 194 -11.95 -22.45 -1.63
CA ASN A 194 -12.67 -21.54 -2.52
C ASN A 194 -12.35 -20.06 -2.23
N ALA A 195 -11.25 -19.81 -1.52
CA ALA A 195 -10.89 -18.48 -1.10
C ALA A 195 -10.36 -17.65 -2.28
N LYS A 196 -10.67 -16.36 -2.27
CA LYS A 196 -10.02 -15.37 -3.13
C LYS A 196 -8.79 -14.85 -2.40
N TRP A 197 -7.67 -14.90 -3.10
CA TRP A 197 -6.38 -14.44 -2.62
C TRP A 197 -5.96 -13.18 -3.37
N ASP A 198 -5.33 -12.24 -2.67
CA ASP A 198 -4.56 -11.15 -3.27
C ASP A 198 -3.28 -11.71 -3.96
N ALA A 199 -2.52 -10.87 -4.66
CA ALA A 199 -1.28 -11.35 -5.31
C ALA A 199 -0.17 -11.70 -4.34
N GLN A 200 -0.25 -11.23 -3.09
CA GLN A 200 0.67 -11.61 -2.05
C GLN A 200 0.30 -12.97 -1.47
N GLY A 201 -0.83 -13.58 -1.84
CA GLY A 201 -1.29 -14.84 -1.27
C GLY A 201 -1.99 -14.68 0.08
N ASN A 202 -2.48 -13.49 0.42
CA ASN A 202 -3.35 -13.26 1.57
C ASN A 202 -4.82 -13.21 1.15
N PRO A 203 -5.77 -13.43 2.06
CA PRO A 203 -7.19 -13.29 1.75
C PRO A 203 -7.51 -11.92 1.14
N ASP A 204 -8.19 -11.90 -0.01
CA ASP A 204 -8.51 -10.65 -0.71
C ASP A 204 -9.44 -9.79 0.14
N GLU A 205 -8.96 -8.61 0.52
CA GLU A 205 -9.63 -7.66 1.39
C GLU A 205 -10.93 -7.10 0.82
N ASN A 206 -11.09 -7.13 -0.51
CA ASN A 206 -12.29 -6.68 -1.22
C ASN A 206 -13.29 -7.82 -1.46
N ALA A 207 -12.94 -9.05 -1.07
CA ALA A 207 -13.82 -10.20 -1.17
C ALA A 207 -14.64 -10.37 0.11
N THR A 208 -15.87 -10.84 -0.07
CA THR A 208 -16.70 -11.33 1.03
C THR A 208 -16.33 -12.79 1.29
N HIS A 209 -15.75 -13.06 2.45
CA HIS A 209 -15.31 -14.40 2.87
C HIS A 209 -16.40 -15.06 3.71
N THR A 210 -16.88 -16.23 3.31
CA THR A 210 -17.88 -17.03 4.05
C THR A 210 -17.42 -18.48 4.13
N CYS A 211 -18.11 -19.33 4.92
CA CYS A 211 -17.79 -20.76 4.97
C CYS A 211 -17.86 -21.45 3.59
N ALA A 212 -18.70 -20.95 2.67
CA ALA A 212 -18.82 -21.50 1.32
C ALA A 212 -17.68 -21.08 0.37
N GLY A 213 -16.78 -20.20 0.80
CA GLY A 213 -15.76 -19.58 -0.03
C GLY A 213 -15.88 -18.07 -0.10
N SER A 214 -15.11 -17.48 -1.01
CA SER A 214 -15.07 -16.04 -1.21
C SER A 214 -15.85 -15.61 -2.45
N THR A 215 -16.69 -14.58 -2.30
CA THR A 215 -17.43 -13.95 -3.41
C THR A 215 -17.09 -12.46 -3.49
N GLY A 216 -17.29 -11.85 -4.67
CA GLY A 216 -16.73 -10.53 -4.91
C GLY A 216 -15.19 -10.55 -4.87
N GLY A 217 -14.58 -9.40 -4.58
CA GLY A 217 -13.14 -9.21 -4.71
C GLY A 217 -12.77 -8.97 -6.17
N GLY A 218 -12.23 -7.79 -6.47
CA GLY A 218 -11.46 -7.62 -7.69
C GLY A 218 -10.11 -8.27 -7.43
N SER A 219 -9.60 -9.10 -8.35
CA SER A 219 -8.26 -9.70 -8.25
C SER A 219 -7.21 -8.63 -7.95
N SER A 220 -7.04 -8.34 -6.67
CA SER A 220 -6.25 -7.22 -6.18
C SER A 220 -4.91 -7.81 -5.90
N GLY A 221 -4.15 -7.95 -6.98
CA GLY A 221 -2.75 -8.21 -6.85
C GLY A 221 -2.04 -6.98 -6.31
N GLY A 222 -1.69 -6.96 -5.03
CA GLY A 222 -1.06 -5.83 -4.35
C GLY A 222 0.38 -5.57 -4.79
N GLY A 223 0.63 -5.26 -6.06
CA GLY A 223 1.48 -4.09 -6.28
C GLY A 223 0.63 -2.89 -5.87
N ASN A 224 1.23 -1.79 -5.37
CA ASN A 224 0.55 -0.49 -5.29
C ASN A 224 -0.48 -0.42 -6.40
N GLN A 225 -1.78 -0.39 -6.09
CA GLN A 225 -2.75 -0.16 -7.15
C GLN A 225 -2.50 1.27 -7.57
N VAL A 226 -1.68 1.38 -8.60
CA VAL A 226 -1.40 2.55 -9.38
C VAL A 226 -2.74 2.92 -9.99
N THR A 227 -3.58 3.64 -9.23
CA THR A 227 -4.90 4.13 -9.69
C THR A 227 -4.74 5.08 -10.86
N THR A 228 -3.58 5.73 -10.92
CA THR A 228 -3.06 6.54 -12.01
C THR A 228 -1.67 6.05 -12.35
N ALA A 229 -1.34 5.87 -13.62
CA ALA A 229 0.00 5.47 -14.04
C ALA A 229 1.10 6.31 -13.36
N GLU A 230 2.25 5.71 -13.10
CA GLU A 230 3.37 6.38 -12.45
C GLU A 230 4.72 5.94 -13.04
N ILE A 231 5.73 6.81 -12.91
CA ILE A 231 7.12 6.48 -13.20
C ILE A 231 7.89 6.39 -11.90
N SER A 232 8.59 5.28 -11.69
CA SER A 232 9.43 5.01 -10.52
C SER A 232 10.85 4.61 -10.92
N GLY A 233 11.77 4.62 -9.95
CA GLY A 233 13.15 4.14 -10.16
C GLY A 233 13.93 4.88 -11.23
N LYS A 234 13.73 6.21 -11.35
CA LYS A 234 14.44 7.06 -12.30
C LYS A 234 15.94 7.08 -11.93
N SER A 235 16.80 6.71 -12.85
CA SER A 235 18.25 6.90 -12.72
C SER A 235 18.88 7.24 -14.07
N GLU A 236 19.97 7.99 -14.01
CA GLU A 236 20.80 8.30 -15.18
C GLU A 236 22.12 7.50 -15.13
N THR A 237 22.59 7.13 -16.31
CA THR A 237 23.92 6.56 -16.54
C THR A 237 24.48 7.16 -17.84
N VAL A 238 25.78 7.00 -18.08
CA VAL A 238 26.41 7.36 -19.36
C VAL A 238 26.90 6.11 -20.07
N ASP A 239 26.74 6.07 -21.40
CA ASP A 239 27.35 5.01 -22.21
C ASP A 239 28.85 5.26 -22.44
N ALA A 240 29.51 4.33 -23.14
CA ALA A 240 30.94 4.43 -23.43
C ALA A 240 31.35 5.67 -24.25
N ASN A 241 30.40 6.31 -24.93
CA ASN A 241 30.60 7.51 -25.73
C ASN A 241 30.21 8.80 -24.96
N GLY A 242 29.82 8.68 -23.69
CA GLY A 242 29.37 9.81 -22.87
C GLY A 242 27.91 10.24 -23.14
N ASN A 243 27.12 9.44 -23.85
CA ASN A 243 25.72 9.75 -24.10
C ASN A 243 24.85 9.42 -22.90
N LEU A 244 23.79 10.21 -22.69
CA LEU A 244 22.83 9.98 -21.63
C LEU A 244 22.01 8.71 -21.87
N VAL A 245 21.97 7.84 -20.85
CA VAL A 245 21.10 6.66 -20.79
C VAL A 245 20.19 6.78 -19.56
N MET A 246 18.88 6.77 -19.79
CA MET A 246 17.87 6.84 -18.74
C MET A 246 17.29 5.47 -18.42
N ASN A 247 17.22 5.16 -17.12
CA ASN A 247 16.54 3.96 -16.62
C ASN A 247 15.34 4.38 -15.76
N PHE A 248 14.19 3.77 -16.00
CA PHE A 248 12.98 4.01 -15.20
C PHE A 248 11.97 2.88 -15.38
N THR A 249 10.99 2.81 -14.49
CA THR A 249 9.91 1.83 -14.55
C THR A 249 8.57 2.54 -14.65
N LEU A 250 7.81 2.24 -15.71
CA LEU A 250 6.41 2.61 -15.82
C LEU A 250 5.55 1.57 -15.12
N LYS A 251 4.72 2.00 -14.19
CA LYS A 251 3.64 1.19 -13.60
C LYS A 251 2.30 1.73 -14.07
N ARG A 252 1.36 0.84 -14.37
CA ARG A 252 0.02 1.18 -14.90
C ARG A 252 -1.11 0.52 -14.12
N PRO A 253 -2.30 1.15 -14.03
CA PRO A 253 -3.47 0.52 -13.45
C PRO A 253 -3.85 -0.74 -14.22
N ALA A 254 -4.43 -1.70 -13.50
CA ALA A 254 -4.96 -2.92 -14.10
C ALA A 254 -6.07 -2.66 -15.15
N SER A 255 -6.78 -1.53 -15.05
CA SER A 255 -7.78 -1.11 -16.04
C SER A 255 -7.17 -0.84 -17.41
N GLU A 256 -5.91 -0.40 -17.47
CA GLU A 256 -5.22 -0.11 -18.73
C GLU A 256 -4.50 -1.31 -19.35
N THR A 257 -4.27 -2.36 -18.56
CA THR A 257 -3.45 -3.50 -18.98
C THR A 257 -4.27 -4.71 -19.40
N LYS A 258 -5.58 -4.69 -19.10
CA LYS A 258 -6.55 -5.71 -19.53
C LYS A 258 -7.08 -5.49 -20.95
N SER A 259 -6.79 -4.34 -21.57
CA SER A 259 -7.25 -4.05 -22.93
C SER A 259 -6.45 -4.82 -23.98
N THR A 260 -7.11 -5.23 -25.05
CA THR A 260 -6.47 -5.77 -26.25
C THR A 260 -5.81 -4.69 -27.11
N ASN A 261 -6.09 -3.42 -26.83
CA ASN A 261 -5.52 -2.30 -27.56
C ASN A 261 -4.01 -2.19 -27.29
N ARG A 262 -3.22 -2.07 -28.35
CA ARG A 262 -1.77 -1.98 -28.25
C ARG A 262 -1.34 -0.60 -27.72
N THR A 263 -0.28 -0.56 -26.92
CA THR A 263 0.31 0.67 -26.39
C THR A 263 1.48 1.14 -27.24
N SER A 264 1.56 2.44 -27.48
CA SER A 264 2.75 3.12 -28.03
C SER A 264 3.33 4.06 -26.99
N PHE A 265 4.63 4.33 -27.08
CA PHE A 265 5.40 5.13 -26.11
C PHE A 265 6.18 6.23 -26.81
N TRP A 266 6.30 7.38 -26.16
CA TRP A 266 7.03 8.55 -26.64
C TRP A 266 8.06 8.98 -25.61
N ILE A 267 9.23 9.39 -26.13
CA ILE A 267 10.27 10.09 -25.39
C ILE A 267 10.48 11.39 -26.12
N ALA A 268 10.37 12.52 -25.41
CA ALA A 268 10.52 13.83 -26.01
C ALA A 268 11.59 14.64 -25.26
N ALA A 269 12.41 15.36 -26.00
CA ALA A 269 13.32 16.38 -25.48
C ALA A 269 12.68 17.75 -25.70
N TYR A 270 12.42 18.44 -24.61
CA TYR A 270 12.04 19.84 -24.60
C TYR A 270 13.31 20.69 -24.47
N VAL A 271 13.50 21.62 -25.40
CA VAL A 271 14.56 22.63 -25.36
C VAL A 271 13.90 23.99 -25.22
N PRO A 272 14.12 24.72 -24.11
CA PRO A 272 13.52 26.04 -23.93
C PRO A 272 14.10 27.06 -24.93
N ALA A 273 13.32 28.11 -25.20
CA ALA A 273 13.81 29.26 -25.95
C ALA A 273 15.06 29.86 -25.30
N GLY A 274 15.98 30.36 -26.13
CA GLY A 274 17.25 30.94 -25.70
C GLY A 274 18.37 30.53 -26.63
N PHE A 275 18.72 29.24 -26.64
CA PHE A 275 19.62 28.69 -27.66
C PHE A 275 18.94 28.61 -29.02
N LEU A 276 17.67 28.20 -29.04
CA LEU A 276 16.80 28.25 -30.20
C LEU A 276 15.95 29.53 -30.15
N PRO A 277 15.50 30.06 -31.31
CA PRO A 277 14.64 31.24 -31.37
C PRO A 277 13.32 31.05 -30.61
N GLU A 278 12.84 29.80 -30.56
CA GLU A 278 11.60 29.40 -29.93
C GLU A 278 11.82 28.10 -29.15
N GLU A 279 10.90 27.77 -28.25
CA GLU A 279 10.90 26.46 -27.60
C GLU A 279 10.67 25.35 -28.64
N ALA A 280 11.37 24.23 -28.47
CA ALA A 280 11.30 23.13 -29.42
C ALA A 280 11.13 21.78 -28.73
N TRP A 281 10.32 20.93 -29.36
CA TRP A 281 10.13 19.53 -28.97
C TRP A 281 10.71 18.61 -30.04
N PHE A 282 11.63 17.75 -29.62
CA PHE A 282 12.16 16.67 -30.43
C PHE A 282 11.71 15.34 -29.84
N PHE A 283 11.39 14.37 -30.67
CA PHE A 283 10.92 13.05 -30.26
C PHE A 283 11.95 12.00 -30.67
N LEU A 284 12.31 11.13 -29.74
CA LEU A 284 13.21 10.02 -30.01
C LEU A 284 12.42 8.89 -30.69
N THR A 285 12.83 8.52 -31.89
CA THR A 285 12.28 7.40 -32.66
C THR A 285 13.29 6.26 -32.74
N GLN A 286 12.91 5.15 -33.36
CA GLN A 286 13.84 4.05 -33.67
C GLN A 286 14.99 4.47 -34.61
N SER A 287 14.80 5.54 -35.37
CA SER A 287 15.79 6.06 -36.34
C SER A 287 16.57 7.27 -35.81
N GLY A 288 16.32 7.69 -34.57
CA GLY A 288 16.92 8.89 -33.96
C GLY A 288 15.91 9.99 -33.66
N TRP A 289 16.42 11.19 -33.36
CA TRP A 289 15.61 12.35 -32.98
C TRP A 289 14.95 13.00 -34.20
N SER A 290 13.67 13.37 -34.05
CA SER A 290 12.89 14.03 -35.09
C SER A 290 11.89 15.03 -34.50
N GLN A 291 11.59 16.10 -35.21
CA GLN A 291 10.49 16.99 -34.85
C GLN A 291 9.17 16.44 -35.35
N LEU A 292 8.09 16.65 -34.59
CA LEU A 292 6.75 16.31 -35.05
C LEU A 292 6.28 17.35 -36.08
N LEU A 293 6.58 17.11 -37.35
CA LEU A 293 6.14 17.97 -38.47
C LEU A 293 4.80 17.52 -39.07
N SER A 294 4.28 16.36 -38.67
CA SER A 294 3.04 15.79 -39.17
C SER A 294 1.96 15.79 -38.07
N THR A 295 0.70 15.82 -38.46
CA THR A 295 -0.44 15.67 -37.53
C THR A 295 -0.58 14.25 -36.97
N ASN A 296 0.24 13.29 -37.43
CA ASN A 296 0.21 11.92 -36.95
C ASN A 296 1.25 11.70 -35.83
N PRO A 297 0.84 11.72 -34.54
CA PRO A 297 1.76 11.52 -33.43
C PRO A 297 2.40 10.12 -33.43
N TYR A 298 1.79 9.12 -34.09
CA TYR A 298 2.39 7.78 -34.21
C TYR A 298 3.64 7.75 -35.08
N ALA A 299 3.88 8.76 -35.93
CA ALA A 299 5.09 8.84 -36.74
C ALA A 299 6.34 8.89 -35.85
N VAL A 300 6.25 9.60 -34.71
CA VAL A 300 7.37 9.90 -33.81
C VAL A 300 7.38 9.08 -32.51
N ALA A 301 6.61 8.01 -32.44
CA ALA A 301 6.64 7.13 -31.28
C ALA A 301 7.98 6.37 -31.19
N TYR A 302 8.56 6.33 -29.99
CA TYR A 302 9.80 5.62 -29.66
C TYR A 302 9.62 4.10 -29.79
N ARG A 303 8.49 3.58 -29.31
CA ARG A 303 8.08 2.18 -29.46
C ARG A 303 6.60 2.11 -29.80
N LYS A 304 6.22 1.17 -30.67
CA LYS A 304 4.88 1.11 -31.27
C LYS A 304 4.23 -0.24 -31.00
N SER A 305 2.92 -0.21 -30.80
CA SER A 305 2.04 -1.37 -30.84
C SER A 305 2.42 -2.53 -29.91
N GLU A 306 2.92 -2.22 -28.71
CA GLU A 306 3.29 -3.23 -27.73
C GLU A 306 2.10 -3.73 -26.92
N THR A 307 2.20 -4.96 -26.41
CA THR A 307 1.19 -5.51 -25.50
C THR A 307 1.20 -4.76 -24.17
N PRO A 308 0.03 -4.31 -23.66
CA PRO A 308 -0.06 -3.72 -22.34
C PRO A 308 0.39 -4.68 -21.24
N VAL A 309 1.20 -4.19 -20.30
CA VAL A 309 1.73 -4.87 -19.13
C VAL A 309 1.68 -3.92 -17.93
N ALA A 310 1.44 -4.47 -16.74
CA ALA A 310 1.32 -3.70 -15.49
C ALA A 310 2.58 -2.93 -15.14
N GLU A 311 3.74 -3.53 -15.36
CA GLU A 311 5.03 -2.93 -15.10
C GLU A 311 5.92 -3.08 -16.32
N LYS A 312 6.60 -1.99 -16.70
CA LYS A 312 7.54 -1.98 -17.83
C LYS A 312 8.78 -1.19 -17.47
N VAL A 313 9.92 -1.87 -17.50
CA VAL A 313 11.24 -1.26 -17.35
C VAL A 313 11.68 -0.67 -18.69
N PHE A 314 12.19 0.55 -18.65
CA PHE A 314 12.77 1.26 -19.77
C PHE A 314 14.25 1.51 -19.50
N THR A 315 15.05 1.23 -20.52
CA THR A 315 16.43 1.71 -20.67
C THR A 315 16.47 2.46 -22.00
N VAL A 316 16.60 3.78 -21.93
CA VAL A 316 16.53 4.69 -23.08
C VAL A 316 17.90 5.30 -23.30
N SER A 317 18.59 4.86 -24.35
CA SER A 317 19.76 5.57 -24.86
C SER A 317 19.30 6.74 -25.72
N THR A 318 19.72 7.95 -25.35
CA THR A 318 19.38 9.17 -26.08
C THR A 318 20.25 9.37 -27.32
N GLY A 319 21.43 8.76 -27.37
CA GLY A 319 22.44 9.06 -28.40
C GLY A 319 22.94 10.52 -28.38
N LEU A 320 22.69 11.27 -27.29
CA LEU A 320 23.13 12.64 -27.11
C LEU A 320 24.09 12.74 -25.92
N PRO A 321 25.23 13.45 -26.04
CA PRO A 321 26.13 13.68 -24.92
C PRO A 321 25.43 14.41 -23.77
N VAL A 322 25.60 13.91 -22.54
CA VAL A 322 24.96 14.52 -21.36
C VAL A 322 25.36 15.98 -21.16
N ALA A 323 26.61 16.34 -21.50
CA ALA A 323 27.11 17.70 -21.41
C ALA A 323 26.39 18.65 -22.36
N GLU A 324 26.12 18.23 -23.60
CA GLU A 324 25.37 19.02 -24.57
C GLU A 324 23.92 19.22 -24.12
N MET A 325 23.27 18.16 -23.65
CA MET A 325 21.91 18.25 -23.12
C MET A 325 21.80 19.25 -21.95
N ARG A 326 22.80 19.28 -21.07
CA ARG A 326 22.88 20.28 -19.98
C ARG A 326 23.11 21.70 -20.51
N ASN A 327 24.01 21.87 -21.49
CA ASN A 327 24.26 23.17 -22.12
C ASN A 327 23.00 23.77 -22.78
N PHE A 328 22.13 22.92 -23.35
CA PHE A 328 20.86 23.35 -23.93
C PHE A 328 19.71 23.48 -22.92
N ASN A 329 19.97 23.24 -21.63
CA ASN A 329 18.94 23.17 -20.59
C ASN A 329 17.78 22.24 -20.98
N ALA A 330 18.11 21.14 -21.67
CA ALA A 330 17.12 20.23 -22.21
C ALA A 330 16.42 19.46 -21.07
N LYS A 331 15.17 19.06 -21.30
CA LYS A 331 14.39 18.22 -20.39
C LYS A 331 13.86 17.03 -21.15
N LEU A 332 13.92 15.84 -20.56
CA LEU A 332 13.29 14.67 -21.16
C LEU A 332 11.93 14.42 -20.53
N HIS A 333 10.94 14.19 -21.37
CA HIS A 333 9.57 13.85 -21.02
C HIS A 333 9.21 12.46 -21.54
N PHE A 334 8.30 11.81 -20.85
CA PHE A 334 7.75 10.51 -21.25
C PHE A 334 6.24 10.58 -21.36
N GLY A 335 5.69 9.86 -22.33
CA GLY A 335 4.26 9.67 -22.45
C GLY A 335 3.92 8.35 -23.14
N TYR A 336 2.68 7.92 -23.00
CA TYR A 336 2.21 6.69 -23.65
C TYR A 336 0.73 6.80 -24.01
N MET A 337 0.26 5.86 -24.85
CA MET A 337 -1.14 5.79 -25.22
C MET A 337 -1.87 4.77 -24.35
N GLY A 338 -2.90 5.24 -23.65
CA GLY A 338 -3.77 4.43 -22.80
C GLY A 338 -4.60 3.42 -23.59
N SER A 339 -5.25 2.53 -22.85
CA SER A 339 -6.15 1.50 -23.40
C SER A 339 -7.38 2.07 -24.11
N ASP A 340 -7.76 3.30 -23.78
CA ASP A 340 -8.84 4.09 -24.38
C ASP A 340 -8.42 4.79 -25.67
N GLY A 341 -7.14 4.67 -26.07
CA GLY A 341 -6.57 5.38 -27.21
C GLY A 341 -6.15 6.82 -26.89
N GLY A 342 -6.36 7.28 -25.65
CA GLY A 342 -5.94 8.61 -25.20
C GLY A 342 -4.44 8.69 -24.94
N PHE A 343 -3.82 9.83 -25.24
CA PHE A 343 -2.43 10.09 -24.85
C PHE A 343 -2.36 10.47 -23.36
N LYS A 344 -1.39 9.90 -22.66
CA LYS A 344 -1.10 10.16 -21.25
C LYS A 344 0.31 10.71 -21.12
N ASP A 345 0.39 11.98 -20.70
CA ASP A 345 1.64 12.64 -20.34
C ASP A 345 2.06 12.22 -18.93
N MET A 346 3.28 11.71 -18.81
CA MET A 346 3.87 11.28 -17.53
C MET A 346 4.86 12.29 -16.98
N GLY A 347 5.01 13.42 -17.66
CA GLY A 347 5.88 14.52 -17.28
C GLY A 347 7.35 14.19 -17.47
N MET A 348 8.16 14.92 -16.70
CA MET A 348 9.61 14.95 -16.85
C MET A 348 10.28 13.71 -16.22
N ILE A 349 11.13 13.05 -16.99
CA ILE A 349 11.95 11.92 -16.56
C ILE A 349 13.42 12.29 -16.32
N TRP A 350 13.86 13.44 -16.84
CA TRP A 350 15.22 13.96 -16.64
C TRP A 350 15.27 15.49 -16.82
N SER A 351 16.16 16.15 -16.08
CA SER A 351 16.46 17.59 -16.19
C SER A 351 17.95 17.85 -16.05
N SER A 352 18.42 18.93 -16.64
CA SER A 352 19.81 19.41 -16.64
C SER A 352 20.35 19.98 -15.32
N ASN A 353 19.56 20.02 -14.25
CA ASN A 353 19.93 20.64 -12.97
C ASN A 353 21.02 19.89 -12.19
#